data_AF-A0A2D5WFS2-F1
#
_entry.id   AF-A0A2D5WFS2-F1
#
_cell.length_a   1.000
_cell.length_b   1.000
_cell.length_c   1.000
_cell.angle_alpha   90.00
_cell.angle_beta   90.00
_cell.angle_gamma   90.00
#
_symmetry.space_group_name_H-M   'P 1'
#
loop_
_entity.id
_entity.type
_entity.pdbx_description
1 polymer ?
#
loop_
_entity_poly.entity_id
_entity_poly.type
_entity_poly.pdbx_seq_one_letter_code
_entity_poly.pdbx_strand_id
1 'polypeptide(L)'
;NRSPNYTLKPVDKYKRDSWDAVGSWNASFKHGSISRESIPTRASYGNNNWLYNAPRDIQGRSKAWHWRTINPSGHDLNQIPMFMDMMWRGGGPMRSRMAPPLYNGEWSGYNAEMKHFAMDRHNGGIQGVFMDHSVRRVPIKGLWKLQWHRNWQRDYGGYKPAWPRWMADFPEH
;
A
#
# COMPACT_ATOMS: atom_id res chain seq x y z
N ASN A 1 0.74 7.47 20.72
CA ASN A 1 -0.03 8.74 20.83
C ASN A 1 -0.21 9.31 19.42
N ARG A 2 -1.39 9.11 18.82
CA ARG A 2 -1.67 9.38 17.39
C ARG A 2 -2.12 10.84 17.16
N SER A 3 -1.31 11.78 17.63
CA SER A 3 -1.58 13.22 17.55
C SER A 3 -0.80 13.88 16.40
N PRO A 4 -1.29 14.97 15.80
CA PRO A 4 -0.51 15.83 14.90
C PRO A 4 0.84 16.26 15.48
N ASN A 5 0.97 16.28 16.82
CA ASN A 5 2.21 16.61 17.54
C ASN A 5 3.10 15.38 17.81
N TYR A 6 3.02 14.34 16.99
CA TYR A 6 3.84 13.13 17.16
C TYR A 6 5.34 13.45 17.01
N THR A 7 6.08 13.39 18.12
CA THR A 7 7.53 13.50 18.14
C THR A 7 8.16 12.15 17.84
N LEU A 8 9.15 12.14 16.95
CA LEU A 8 9.94 10.95 16.67
C LEU A 8 10.54 10.36 17.94
N LYS A 9 10.45 9.04 18.05
CA LYS A 9 11.15 8.27 19.08
C LYS A 9 12.14 7.38 18.37
N PRO A 10 13.45 7.46 18.70
CA PRO A 10 14.42 6.54 18.15
C PRO A 10 13.99 5.11 18.50
N VAL A 11 13.92 4.27 17.48
CA VAL A 11 13.65 2.85 17.63
C VAL A 11 14.95 2.10 17.37
N ASP A 12 15.38 1.32 18.35
CA ASP A 12 16.51 0.42 18.15
C ASP A 12 16.04 -0.72 17.24
N LYS A 13 16.60 -0.77 16.03
CA LYS A 13 16.20 -1.66 14.94
C LYS A 13 16.22 -3.15 15.34
N TYR A 14 16.93 -3.49 16.42
CA TYR A 14 17.07 -4.87 16.92
C TYR A 14 16.50 -5.10 18.32
N LYS A 15 15.62 -4.22 18.79
CA LYS A 15 14.94 -4.39 20.07
C LYS A 15 13.45 -4.35 19.91
N ARG A 16 12.76 -5.05 20.82
CA ARG A 16 11.32 -4.85 20.99
C ARG A 16 11.08 -3.44 21.52
N ASP A 17 10.07 -2.82 20.97
CA ASP A 17 9.55 -1.55 21.42
C ASP A 17 8.04 -1.67 21.67
N SER A 18 7.51 -0.78 22.51
CA SER A 18 6.07 -0.67 22.80
C SER A 18 5.37 0.33 21.88
N TRP A 19 6.01 0.78 20.79
CA TRP A 19 5.42 1.78 19.91
C TRP A 19 4.33 1.16 19.01
N ASP A 20 3.33 1.99 18.73
CA ASP A 20 2.28 1.71 17.75
C ASP A 20 2.89 1.40 16.37
N ALA A 21 2.18 0.61 15.55
CA ALA A 21 2.55 0.35 14.16
C ALA A 21 2.25 1.55 13.26
N VAL A 22 2.93 2.66 13.51
CA VAL A 22 2.84 3.90 12.74
C VAL A 22 4.14 4.14 11.99
N GLY A 23 4.01 4.62 10.76
CA GLY A 23 5.09 5.19 9.99
C GLY A 23 4.69 6.58 9.54
N SER A 24 5.69 7.42 9.36
CA SER A 24 5.56 8.81 8.89
C SER A 24 6.70 9.08 7.91
N TRP A 25 6.82 10.30 7.39
CA TRP A 25 8.03 10.74 6.67
C TRP A 25 9.33 10.44 7.42
N ASN A 26 9.22 10.23 8.73
CA ASN A 26 10.31 10.17 9.68
C ASN A 26 10.47 8.80 10.38
N ALA A 27 9.57 7.84 10.13
CA ALA A 27 9.65 6.50 10.70
C ALA A 27 9.08 5.41 9.77
N SER A 28 9.69 4.22 9.81
CA SER A 28 9.19 3.00 9.15
C SER A 28 8.10 2.33 9.99
N PHE A 29 7.07 1.82 9.33
CA PHE A 29 5.99 1.07 9.96
C PHE A 29 6.48 -0.23 10.58
N LYS A 30 5.94 -0.57 11.76
CA LYS A 30 6.20 -1.85 12.42
C LYS A 30 5.36 -2.94 11.79
N HIS A 31 6.01 -3.71 10.92
CA HIS A 31 5.51 -4.90 10.26
C HIS A 31 5.61 -6.09 11.23
N GLY A 32 4.69 -6.20 12.20
CA GLY A 32 4.37 -7.40 13.00
C GLY A 32 5.54 -8.38 13.31
N SER A 33 5.24 -9.68 13.39
CA SER A 33 6.26 -10.75 13.43
C SER A 33 5.93 -11.77 12.34
N ILE A 34 6.76 -11.81 11.31
CA ILE A 34 6.58 -12.64 10.10
C ILE A 34 7.66 -13.70 9.93
N SER A 35 8.74 -13.57 10.68
CA SER A 35 9.71 -14.62 10.93
C SER A 35 9.59 -15.04 12.39
N ARG A 36 10.17 -16.19 12.76
CA ARG A 36 10.36 -16.61 14.17
C ARG A 36 11.29 -15.65 14.95
N GLU A 37 11.49 -14.44 14.46
CA GLU A 37 12.37 -13.46 15.03
C GLU A 37 11.72 -12.78 16.23
N SER A 38 12.56 -12.54 17.23
CA SER A 38 12.17 -11.88 18.46
C SER A 38 11.85 -10.39 18.24
N ILE A 39 12.27 -9.82 17.11
CA ILE A 39 12.22 -8.39 16.80
C ILE A 39 11.21 -8.14 15.66
N PRO A 40 10.33 -7.13 15.81
CA PRO A 40 9.37 -6.77 14.79
C PRO A 40 10.04 -6.29 13.50
N THR A 41 9.64 -6.84 12.36
CA THR A 41 10.10 -6.34 11.06
C THR A 41 9.58 -4.91 10.86
N ARG A 42 10.30 -4.06 10.12
CA ARG A 42 9.84 -2.70 9.78
C ARG A 42 9.80 -2.51 8.27
N ALA A 43 8.78 -1.81 7.78
CA ALA A 43 8.56 -1.53 6.36
C ALA A 43 8.43 -0.02 6.11
N SER A 44 9.03 0.43 5.01
CA SER A 44 8.83 1.78 4.48
C SER A 44 8.23 1.74 3.08
N TYR A 45 8.65 0.76 2.28
CA TYR A 45 8.19 0.49 0.93
C TYR A 45 7.78 -0.98 0.82
N GLY A 46 6.79 -1.24 -0.02
CA GLY A 46 6.33 -2.59 -0.33
C GLY A 46 5.99 -2.77 -1.80
N ASN A 47 6.02 -4.03 -2.24
CA ASN A 47 5.79 -4.37 -3.65
C ASN A 47 4.29 -4.49 -3.95
N ASN A 48 3.93 -4.17 -5.20
CA ASN A 48 2.68 -4.64 -5.78
C ASN A 48 2.76 -6.16 -6.00
N ASN A 49 1.98 -6.93 -5.25
CA ASN A 49 2.00 -8.40 -5.31
C ASN A 49 1.43 -8.97 -6.62
N TRP A 50 0.73 -8.16 -7.42
CA TRP A 50 0.25 -8.56 -8.75
C TRP A 50 1.36 -8.62 -9.81
N LEU A 51 2.55 -8.11 -9.51
CA LEU A 51 3.70 -8.16 -10.41
C LEU A 51 4.30 -9.55 -10.56
N TYR A 52 4.11 -10.43 -9.57
CA TYR A 52 4.75 -11.75 -9.58
C TYR A 52 4.42 -12.53 -10.85
N ASN A 53 5.41 -13.26 -11.37
CA ASN A 53 5.17 -14.30 -12.37
C ASN A 53 4.53 -15.53 -11.72
N ALA A 54 3.26 -15.38 -11.33
CA ALA A 54 2.54 -16.39 -10.56
C ALA A 54 2.34 -17.69 -11.38
N PRO A 55 2.79 -18.86 -10.90
CA PRO A 55 2.55 -20.14 -11.59
C PRO A 55 1.11 -20.66 -11.39
N ARG A 56 0.42 -20.18 -10.35
CA ARG A 56 -0.94 -20.55 -9.91
C ARG A 56 -1.59 -19.39 -9.17
N ASP A 57 -2.83 -19.55 -8.73
CA ASP A 57 -3.49 -18.61 -7.82
C ASP A 57 -2.75 -18.56 -6.47
N ILE A 58 -2.55 -17.37 -5.92
CA ILE A 58 -1.75 -17.16 -4.70
C ILE A 58 -2.54 -16.28 -3.74
N GLN A 59 -2.79 -16.74 -2.52
CA GLN A 59 -3.43 -15.93 -1.46
C GLN A 59 -4.77 -15.30 -1.89
N GLY A 60 -5.57 -16.02 -2.68
CA GLY A 60 -6.85 -15.54 -3.22
C GLY A 60 -6.74 -14.62 -4.45
N ARG A 61 -5.53 -14.41 -4.96
CA ARG A 61 -5.26 -13.62 -6.18
C ARG A 61 -5.19 -14.55 -7.39
N SER A 62 -6.08 -14.35 -8.36
CA SER A 62 -6.10 -15.15 -9.58
C SER A 62 -4.81 -14.98 -10.39
N LYS A 63 -4.22 -16.08 -10.85
CA LYS A 63 -3.08 -16.10 -11.76
C LYS A 63 -3.32 -15.25 -13.00
N ALA A 64 -4.55 -15.27 -13.52
CA ALA A 64 -4.93 -14.56 -14.73
C ALA A 64 -4.82 -13.03 -14.60
N TRP A 65 -4.90 -12.51 -13.37
CA TRP A 65 -4.89 -11.06 -13.11
C TRP A 65 -3.47 -10.52 -12.87
N HIS A 66 -2.49 -11.39 -12.62
CA HIS A 66 -1.10 -10.97 -12.43
C HIS A 66 -0.48 -10.47 -13.74
N TRP A 67 0.42 -9.50 -13.63
CA TRP A 67 1.12 -8.89 -14.77
C TRP A 67 2.09 -9.85 -15.43
N ARG A 68 2.96 -10.51 -14.63
CA ARG A 68 3.90 -11.56 -15.06
C ARG A 68 4.98 -11.12 -16.07
N THR A 69 4.96 -9.85 -16.49
CA THR A 69 5.95 -9.19 -17.34
C THR A 69 6.08 -7.74 -16.89
N ILE A 70 7.25 -7.14 -17.13
CA ILE A 70 7.53 -5.73 -16.85
C ILE A 70 7.01 -4.78 -17.94
N ASN A 71 6.75 -5.31 -19.14
CA ASN A 71 6.28 -4.52 -20.29
C ASN A 71 5.00 -5.14 -20.90
N PRO A 72 3.86 -5.10 -20.18
CA PRO A 72 2.59 -5.59 -20.71
C PRO A 72 2.08 -4.67 -21.84
N SER A 73 1.84 -5.23 -23.03
CA SER A 73 1.30 -4.48 -24.16
C SER A 73 -0.16 -4.03 -23.92
N GLY A 74 -0.53 -2.88 -24.50
CA GLY A 74 -1.90 -2.35 -24.42
C GLY A 74 -2.27 -1.70 -23.08
N HIS A 75 -1.29 -1.41 -22.24
CA HIS A 75 -1.50 -0.76 -20.94
C HIS A 75 -0.61 0.49 -20.80
N ASP A 76 -1.12 1.48 -20.07
CA ASP A 76 -0.32 2.65 -19.67
C ASP A 76 0.58 2.26 -18.49
N LEU A 77 1.88 2.12 -18.77
CA LEU A 77 2.87 1.70 -17.78
C LEU A 77 3.05 2.74 -16.65
N ASN A 78 2.71 4.02 -16.89
CA ASN A 78 2.73 5.08 -15.87
C ASN A 78 1.62 4.91 -14.80
N GLN A 79 0.60 4.09 -15.10
CA GLN A 79 -0.51 3.82 -14.17
C GLN A 79 -0.33 2.53 -13.37
N ILE A 80 0.69 1.72 -13.67
CA ILE A 80 0.89 0.43 -13.01
C ILE A 80 1.94 0.57 -11.90
N PRO A 81 1.54 0.52 -10.61
CA PRO A 81 2.49 0.68 -9.51
C PRO A 81 3.33 -0.59 -9.36
N MET A 82 4.62 -0.39 -9.09
CA MET A 82 5.57 -1.47 -8.77
C MET A 82 5.91 -1.53 -7.29
N PHE A 83 6.40 -0.41 -6.76
CA PHE A 83 6.79 -0.25 -5.36
C PHE A 83 6.26 1.09 -4.88
N MET A 84 5.70 1.11 -3.68
CA MET A 84 5.15 2.32 -3.09
C MET A 84 5.45 2.37 -1.60
N ASP A 85 5.33 3.54 -1.00
CA ASP A 85 5.30 3.62 0.46
C ASP A 85 4.25 2.66 1.01
N MET A 86 4.64 1.90 2.04
CA MET A 86 3.78 0.85 2.55
C MET A 86 4.07 0.54 4.02
N MET A 87 3.02 0.18 4.77
CA MET A 87 3.15 -0.31 6.14
C MET A 87 3.56 -1.78 6.25
N TRP A 88 3.54 -2.51 5.13
CA TRP A 88 3.80 -3.94 5.03
C TRP A 88 4.79 -4.23 3.91
N ARG A 89 5.18 -5.50 3.71
CA ARG A 89 6.18 -5.88 2.68
C ARG A 89 5.66 -5.80 1.25
N GLY A 90 4.35 -5.88 1.08
CA GLY A 90 3.71 -5.94 -0.22
C GLY A 90 2.23 -6.23 -0.11
N GLY A 91 1.48 -5.85 -1.13
CA GLY A 91 0.02 -5.97 -1.17
C GLY A 91 -0.45 -6.03 -2.61
N GLY A 92 -1.58 -6.69 -2.83
CA GLY A 92 -2.26 -6.76 -4.11
C GLY A 92 -3.73 -6.40 -3.94
N PRO A 93 -4.04 -5.10 -3.79
CA PRO A 93 -5.42 -4.63 -3.70
C PRO A 93 -6.29 -5.26 -4.79
N MET A 94 -7.52 -5.59 -4.42
CA MET A 94 -8.62 -6.05 -5.28
C MET A 94 -9.93 -5.73 -4.57
N ARG A 95 -11.08 -5.99 -5.21
CA ARG A 95 -12.41 -5.55 -4.74
C ARG A 95 -12.69 -5.90 -3.29
N SER A 96 -12.32 -7.09 -2.85
CA SER A 96 -12.52 -7.55 -1.47
C SER A 96 -11.49 -6.99 -0.46
N ARG A 97 -10.45 -6.29 -0.93
CA ARG A 97 -9.28 -5.82 -0.15
C ARG A 97 -8.97 -4.34 -0.34
N MET A 98 -9.90 -3.57 -0.92
CA MET A 98 -9.69 -2.17 -1.31
C MET A 98 -10.49 -1.14 -0.50
N ALA A 99 -11.03 -1.51 0.66
CA ALA A 99 -11.72 -0.57 1.53
C ALA A 99 -10.76 0.56 2.00
N PRO A 100 -11.17 1.84 1.96
CA PRO A 100 -10.40 2.93 2.55
C PRO A 100 -10.13 2.68 4.05
N PRO A 101 -8.99 3.16 4.59
CA PRO A 101 -8.71 3.06 6.01
C PRO A 101 -9.57 4.05 6.80
N LEU A 102 -10.24 3.62 7.87
CA LEU A 102 -11.12 4.44 8.73
C LEU A 102 -10.39 5.56 9.46
N TYR A 103 -9.08 5.41 9.68
CA TYR A 103 -8.18 6.42 10.23
C TYR A 103 -6.79 6.27 9.59
N ASN A 104 -5.98 7.33 9.63
CA ASN A 104 -4.62 7.31 9.07
C ASN A 104 -3.77 6.22 9.76
N GLY A 105 -3.19 5.30 8.96
CA GLY A 105 -2.39 4.18 9.45
C GLY A 105 -3.20 3.02 10.03
N GLU A 106 -4.46 2.83 9.59
CA GLU A 106 -5.25 1.67 10.01
C GLU A 106 -4.64 0.33 9.54
N TRP A 107 -4.31 -0.51 10.52
CA TRP A 107 -4.01 -1.92 10.32
C TRP A 107 -5.24 -2.77 10.62
N SER A 108 -5.78 -3.44 9.59
CA SER A 108 -6.90 -4.40 9.72
C SER A 108 -6.50 -5.82 9.33
N GLY A 109 -5.21 -6.17 9.48
CA GLY A 109 -4.66 -7.47 9.09
C GLY A 109 -4.18 -7.55 7.64
N TYR A 110 -3.62 -8.70 7.29
CA TYR A 110 -2.93 -8.91 6.01
C TYR A 110 -3.85 -8.88 4.78
N ASN A 111 -5.17 -9.12 4.95
CA ASN A 111 -6.14 -9.08 3.86
C ASN A 111 -6.68 -7.68 3.54
N ALA A 112 -6.33 -6.64 4.31
CA ALA A 112 -6.78 -5.26 4.08
C ALA A 112 -5.75 -4.48 3.22
N GLU A 113 -5.43 -5.01 2.05
CA GLU A 113 -4.18 -4.69 1.34
C GLU A 113 -4.10 -3.25 0.80
N MET A 114 -5.22 -2.61 0.42
CA MET A 114 -5.18 -1.18 0.04
C MET A 114 -4.84 -0.29 1.23
N LYS A 115 -5.32 -0.63 2.44
CA LYS A 115 -5.02 0.15 3.65
C LYS A 115 -3.53 0.19 3.93
N HIS A 116 -2.79 -0.83 3.49
CA HIS A 116 -1.37 -0.88 3.70
C HIS A 116 -0.59 0.18 2.91
N PHE A 117 -1.16 0.68 1.81
CA PHE A 117 -0.62 1.78 1.01
C PHE A 117 -1.28 3.12 1.35
N ALA A 118 -2.60 3.10 1.63
CA ALA A 118 -3.40 4.30 1.84
C ALA A 118 -3.18 4.92 3.22
N MET A 119 -2.17 5.79 3.31
CA MET A 119 -1.80 6.49 4.54
C MET A 119 -1.20 7.86 4.20
N ASP A 120 -1.40 8.82 5.10
CA ASP A 120 -0.79 10.13 4.96
C ASP A 120 0.64 10.10 5.48
N ARG A 121 1.57 9.79 4.57
CA ARG A 121 3.02 9.75 4.82
C ARG A 121 3.73 10.98 4.28
N HIS A 122 3.24 11.53 3.17
CA HIS A 122 3.83 12.67 2.45
C HIS A 122 2.80 13.78 2.16
N ASN A 123 2.14 14.27 3.22
CA ASN A 123 1.21 15.40 3.19
C ASN A 123 0.09 15.22 2.17
N GLY A 124 -0.81 14.27 2.43
CA GLY A 124 -1.94 13.89 1.58
C GLY A 124 -1.57 12.97 0.40
N GLY A 125 -0.39 12.37 0.40
CA GLY A 125 0.06 11.46 -0.66
C GLY A 125 1.11 10.44 -0.21
N ILE A 126 1.44 9.56 -1.15
CA ILE A 126 2.56 8.62 -1.06
C ILE A 126 3.43 8.67 -2.32
N GLN A 127 4.67 8.21 -2.22
CA GLN A 127 5.58 8.08 -3.34
C GLN A 127 5.48 6.67 -3.94
N GLY A 128 5.62 6.57 -5.26
CA GLY A 128 5.59 5.29 -5.97
C GLY A 128 6.49 5.26 -7.19
N VAL A 129 6.99 4.06 -7.48
CA VAL A 129 7.69 3.67 -8.72
C VAL A 129 6.71 2.92 -9.61
N PHE A 130 6.69 3.25 -10.89
CA PHE A 130 5.75 2.69 -11.88
C PHE A 130 6.46 1.81 -12.92
N MET A 131 5.69 1.04 -13.69
CA MET A 131 6.26 0.13 -14.71
C MET A 131 6.98 0.84 -15.86
N ASP A 132 6.70 2.11 -16.09
CA ASP A 132 7.49 2.96 -17.01
C ASP A 132 8.81 3.45 -16.38
N HIS A 133 9.15 2.94 -15.19
CA HIS A 133 10.30 3.31 -14.37
C HIS A 133 10.27 4.75 -13.86
N SER A 134 9.15 5.47 -14.00
CA SER A 134 8.97 6.79 -13.42
C SER A 134 8.77 6.71 -11.90
N VAL A 135 9.10 7.81 -11.22
CA VAL A 135 8.82 8.01 -9.80
C VAL A 135 7.92 9.22 -9.66
N ARG A 136 6.81 9.10 -8.95
CA ARG A 136 5.91 10.23 -8.69
C ARG A 136 5.20 10.14 -7.35
N ARG A 137 4.74 11.32 -6.90
CA ARG A 137 3.76 11.44 -5.82
C ARG A 137 2.40 10.99 -6.33
N VAL A 138 1.67 10.27 -5.50
CA VAL A 138 0.29 9.83 -5.71
C VAL A 138 -0.54 10.37 -4.55
N PRO A 139 -1.54 11.23 -4.80
CA PRO A 139 -2.53 11.56 -3.78
C PRO A 139 -3.17 10.30 -3.21
N ILE A 140 -3.48 10.26 -1.91
CA ILE A 140 -3.93 9.01 -1.27
C ILE A 140 -5.18 8.45 -1.98
N LYS A 141 -6.17 9.29 -2.30
CA LYS A 141 -7.38 8.86 -3.04
C LYS A 141 -7.08 8.41 -4.47
N GLY A 142 -6.00 8.92 -5.06
CA GLY A 142 -5.50 8.53 -6.38
C GLY A 142 -5.03 7.07 -6.45
N LEU A 143 -4.73 6.42 -5.32
CA LEU A 143 -4.34 5.00 -5.29
C LEU A 143 -5.40 4.07 -5.90
N TRP A 144 -6.67 4.42 -5.77
CA TRP A 144 -7.78 3.66 -6.34
C TRP A 144 -7.91 3.81 -7.86
N LYS A 145 -7.30 4.86 -8.43
CA LYS A 145 -7.30 5.11 -9.88
C LYS A 145 -6.13 4.43 -10.59
N LEU A 146 -5.11 3.99 -9.86
CA LEU A 146 -3.99 3.23 -10.41
C LEU A 146 -4.42 1.84 -10.89
N GLN A 147 -3.70 1.29 -11.85
CA GLN A 147 -3.95 -0.04 -12.40
C GLN A 147 -3.14 -1.12 -11.66
N TRP A 148 -3.66 -1.61 -10.52
CA TRP A 148 -2.93 -2.58 -9.69
C TRP A 148 -2.71 -3.94 -10.37
N HIS A 149 -3.69 -4.41 -11.14
CA HIS A 149 -3.65 -5.71 -11.80
C HIS A 149 -4.33 -5.68 -13.19
N ARG A 150 -4.15 -6.73 -13.99
CA ARG A 150 -4.62 -6.76 -15.39
C ARG A 150 -6.13 -6.53 -15.54
N ASN A 151 -6.92 -7.08 -14.61
CA ASN A 151 -8.39 -6.96 -14.62
C ASN A 151 -8.93 -5.74 -13.83
N TRP A 152 -8.10 -4.72 -13.53
CA TRP A 152 -8.46 -3.66 -12.58
C TRP A 152 -9.71 -2.89 -13.01
N GLN A 153 -9.85 -2.56 -14.29
CA GLN A 153 -11.03 -1.83 -14.78
C GLN A 153 -12.34 -2.56 -14.48
N ARG A 154 -12.37 -3.90 -14.59
CA ARG A 154 -13.54 -4.70 -14.26
C ARG A 154 -13.75 -4.83 -12.75
N ASP A 155 -12.67 -4.93 -11.98
CA ASP A 155 -12.71 -5.12 -10.53
C ASP A 155 -13.10 -3.82 -9.78
N TYR A 156 -12.52 -2.69 -10.23
CA TYR A 156 -12.68 -1.35 -9.66
C TYR A 156 -13.71 -0.47 -10.39
N GLY A 157 -14.01 -0.66 -11.68
CA GLY A 157 -14.74 0.33 -12.49
C GLY A 157 -16.12 0.77 -11.95
N GLY A 158 -16.80 -0.09 -11.19
CA GLY A 158 -18.05 0.23 -10.49
C GLY A 158 -17.91 0.49 -8.99
N TYR A 159 -16.69 0.51 -8.44
CA TYR A 159 -16.41 0.73 -7.03
C TYR A 159 -16.46 2.23 -6.71
N LYS A 160 -17.27 2.59 -5.72
CA LYS A 160 -17.36 3.95 -5.19
C LYS A 160 -16.82 3.94 -3.77
N PRO A 161 -15.56 4.36 -3.54
CA PRO A 161 -14.98 4.40 -2.21
C PRO A 161 -15.81 5.33 -1.31
N ALA A 162 -16.21 4.84 -0.13
CA ALA A 162 -16.76 5.69 0.90
C ALA A 162 -15.60 6.31 1.68
N TRP A 163 -15.28 7.58 1.40
CA TRP A 163 -14.16 8.25 2.05
C TRP A 163 -14.48 8.55 3.52
N PRO A 164 -13.66 8.08 4.47
CA PRO A 164 -13.79 8.44 5.87
C PRO A 164 -13.40 9.91 6.09
N ARG A 165 -13.88 10.48 7.20
CA ARG A 165 -13.75 11.92 7.49
C ARG A 165 -12.33 12.45 7.38
N TRP A 166 -11.32 11.70 7.83
CA TRP A 166 -9.92 12.15 7.79
C TRP A 166 -9.36 12.26 6.36
N MET A 167 -10.03 11.66 5.37
CA MET A 167 -9.66 11.77 3.96
C MET A 167 -10.47 12.82 3.22
N ALA A 168 -11.47 13.46 3.85
CA ALA A 168 -12.43 14.33 3.16
C ALA A 168 -11.72 15.38 2.29
N ASP A 169 -10.71 16.05 2.85
CA ASP A 169 -10.04 17.19 2.24
C ASP A 169 -8.91 16.80 1.26
N PHE A 170 -8.58 15.52 1.11
CA PHE A 170 -7.56 15.11 0.15
C PHE A 170 -8.08 15.14 -1.28
N PRO A 171 -7.23 15.53 -2.25
CA PRO A 171 -7.60 15.56 -3.65
C PRO A 171 -7.82 14.13 -4.19
N GLU A 172 -8.76 14.01 -5.13
CA GLU A 172 -9.02 12.77 -5.88
C GLU A 172 -8.18 12.68 -7.17
N HIS A 173 -7.62 13.80 -7.63
CA HIS A 173 -6.80 13.94 -8.82
C HIS A 173 -5.62 14.87 -8.55
#